data_AF-A0A2K3JNP8-F1
#
_entry.id   AF-A0A2K3JNP8-F1
#
_cell.length_a   1.000
_cell.length_b   1.000
_cell.length_c   1.000
_cell.angle_alpha   90.00
_cell.angle_beta   90.00
_cell.angle_gamma   90.00
#
_symmetry.space_group_name_H-M   'P 1'
#
loop_
_entity.id
_entity.type
_entity.pdbx_description
1 polymer ?
#
loop_
_entity_poly.entity_id
_entity_poly.type
_entity_poly.pdbx_seq_one_letter_code
_entity_poly.pdbx_strand_id
1 'polypeptide(L)'
;MALATPVSATAEPDIGSLTLMVVYVSLAIGSSFGTLSRAILAAIAGYKTATMLFNQMHLNFIRAPMLFFDSTPSGRILNRASTDQSAIDLTISNLAWGFTYNLVQVLGHVAVMSQAAWQVFIVLIPVMATCIWYQ
;
A
#
# COMPACT_ATOMS: atom_id res chain seq x y z
N MET A 1 33.37 47.20 29.80
CA MET A 1 31.94 47.47 29.55
C MET A 1 31.54 46.78 28.26
N ALA A 2 31.07 45.54 28.34
CA ALA A 2 30.47 44.81 27.23
C ALA A 2 28.97 44.68 27.52
N LEU A 3 28.16 45.26 26.64
CA LEU A 3 26.72 45.40 26.75
C LEU A 3 26.06 44.01 26.73
N ALA A 4 25.38 43.64 27.82
CA ALA A 4 24.52 42.46 27.85
C ALA A 4 23.33 42.72 26.91
N THR A 5 23.33 42.06 25.75
CA THR A 5 22.16 42.04 24.85
C THR A 5 21.10 41.11 25.45
N PRO A 6 19.85 41.56 25.68
CA PRO A 6 18.80 40.71 26.20
C PRO A 6 18.19 39.87 25.06
N VAL A 7 18.89 38.80 24.65
CA VAL A 7 18.35 37.75 23.77
C VAL A 7 17.89 36.59 24.63
N SER A 8 16.81 36.80 25.38
CA SER A 8 16.05 35.71 26.00
C SER A 8 14.62 36.14 26.40
N ALA A 9 14.02 37.09 25.68
CA ALA A 9 12.66 37.57 25.97
C ALA A 9 11.59 37.00 25.03
N THR A 10 11.93 36.01 24.20
CA THR A 10 11.00 35.25 23.37
C THR A 10 11.28 33.76 23.50
N ALA A 11 11.44 33.28 24.74
CA ALA A 11 11.22 31.87 25.04
C ALA A 11 9.71 31.70 25.19
N GLU A 12 9.06 31.32 24.09
CA GLU A 12 7.70 30.79 24.12
C GLU A 12 7.63 29.68 25.20
N PRO A 13 6.51 29.52 25.90
CA PRO A 13 6.44 28.61 27.05
C PRO A 13 6.99 27.24 26.65
N ASP A 14 7.86 26.67 27.48
CA ASP A 14 8.29 25.27 27.42
C ASP A 14 7.06 24.40 27.68
N ILE A 15 6.13 24.34 26.71
CA ILE A 15 5.06 23.37 26.62
C ILE A 15 5.80 22.05 26.54
N GLY A 16 5.97 21.44 27.72
CA GLY A 16 7.19 20.72 28.07
C GLY A 16 7.67 19.82 26.95
N SER A 17 8.92 20.00 26.54
CA SER A 17 9.62 19.11 25.59
C SER A 17 9.29 17.62 25.81
N LEU A 18 9.12 17.22 27.08
CA LEU A 18 8.64 15.89 27.50
C LEU A 18 7.24 15.52 26.95
N THR A 19 6.27 16.42 26.97
CA THR A 19 4.91 16.21 26.41
C THR A 19 4.97 15.95 24.92
N LEU A 20 5.76 16.71 24.14
CA LEU A 20 5.94 16.46 22.71
C LEU A 20 6.60 15.11 22.44
N MET A 21 7.60 14.75 23.23
CA MET A 21 8.31 13.48 23.11
C MET A 21 7.39 12.28 23.40
N VAL A 22 6.57 12.37 24.44
CA VAL A 22 5.58 11.33 24.78
C VAL A 22 4.54 11.18 23.67
N VAL A 23 4.02 12.29 23.13
CA VAL A 23 3.08 12.27 22.01
C VAL A 23 3.71 11.61 20.78
N TYR A 24 4.94 11.98 20.42
CA TYR A 24 5.64 11.38 19.27
C TYR A 24 5.88 9.88 19.44
N VAL A 25 6.31 9.44 20.62
CA VAL A 25 6.53 8.01 20.92
C VAL A 25 5.21 7.23 20.86
N SER A 26 4.12 7.76 21.41
CA SER A 26 2.81 7.09 21.34
C SER A 26 2.28 6.98 19.91
N LEU A 27 2.46 8.02 19.09
CA LEU A 27 2.17 8.00 17.65
C LEU A 27 3.01 6.96 16.91
N ALA A 28 4.31 6.88 17.19
CA ALA A 28 5.22 5.92 16.55
C ALA A 28 4.86 4.45 16.89
N ILE A 29 4.46 4.19 18.14
CA ILE A 29 3.97 2.88 18.57
C ILE A 29 2.66 2.56 17.83
N GLY A 30 1.73 3.51 17.76
CA GLY A 30 0.48 3.37 17.03
C GLY A 30 0.69 3.08 15.53
N SER A 31 1.59 3.82 14.87
CA SER A 31 1.90 3.60 13.45
C SER A 31 2.59 2.26 13.19
N SER A 32 3.42 1.80 14.13
CA SER A 32 4.06 0.48 14.04
C SER A 32 3.02 -0.63 14.08
N PHE A 33 2.05 -0.53 14.99
CA PHE A 33 0.95 -1.49 15.07
C PHE A 33 0.04 -1.44 13.83
N GLY A 34 -0.22 -0.24 13.31
CA GLY A 34 -0.90 -0.04 12.02
C GLY A 34 -0.18 -0.74 10.87
N THR A 35 1.15 -0.64 10.81
CA THR A 35 1.96 -1.29 9.77
C THR A 35 1.92 -2.82 9.87
N LEU A 36 2.02 -3.34 11.09
CA LEU A 36 1.95 -4.79 11.36
C LEU A 36 0.58 -5.37 11.01
N SER A 37 -0.50 -4.75 11.49
CA SER A 37 -1.87 -5.18 11.17
C SER A 37 -2.13 -5.16 9.67
N ARG A 38 -1.67 -4.12 8.95
CA ARG A 38 -1.74 -4.04 7.50
C ARG A 38 -1.04 -5.22 6.82
N ALA A 39 0.17 -5.56 7.26
CA ALA A 39 0.95 -6.66 6.70
C ALA A 39 0.25 -8.02 6.90
N ILE A 40 -0.32 -8.26 8.09
CA ILE A 40 -1.08 -9.48 8.39
C ILE A 40 -2.35 -9.57 7.53
N LEU A 41 -3.11 -8.47 7.42
CA LEU A 41 -4.29 -8.42 6.56
C LEU A 41 -3.94 -8.69 5.09
N ALA A 42 -2.83 -8.14 4.60
CA ALA A 42 -2.31 -8.39 3.26
C ALA A 42 -2.10 -9.89 3.02
N ALA A 43 -1.39 -10.53 3.96
CA ALA A 43 -1.04 -11.94 3.86
C ALA A 43 -2.30 -12.83 3.87
N ILE A 44 -3.25 -12.55 4.76
CA ILE A 44 -4.51 -13.30 4.84
C ILE A 44 -5.33 -13.12 3.56
N ALA A 45 -5.45 -11.88 3.05
CA ALA A 45 -6.21 -11.58 1.84
C ALA A 45 -5.59 -12.24 0.60
N GLY A 46 -4.26 -12.17 0.48
CA GLY A 46 -3.49 -12.83 -0.58
C GLY A 46 -3.69 -14.35 -0.55
N TYR A 47 -3.50 -14.97 0.62
CA TYR A 47 -3.68 -16.42 0.81
C TYR A 47 -5.11 -16.88 0.50
N LYS A 48 -6.12 -16.14 0.96
CA LYS A 48 -7.53 -16.45 0.70
C LYS A 48 -7.85 -16.38 -0.80
N THR A 49 -7.35 -15.36 -1.48
CA THR A 49 -7.56 -15.16 -2.93
C THR A 49 -6.89 -16.27 -3.74
N ALA A 50 -5.63 -16.59 -3.41
CA ALA A 50 -4.88 -17.69 -4.03
C ALA A 50 -5.63 -19.02 -3.94
N THR A 51 -6.10 -19.37 -2.73
CA THR A 51 -6.82 -20.63 -2.46
C THR A 51 -8.14 -20.69 -3.21
N MET A 52 -8.87 -19.58 -3.30
CA MET A 52 -10.14 -19.50 -4.03
C MET A 52 -9.94 -19.73 -5.52
N LEU A 53 -8.93 -19.11 -6.13
CA LEU A 53 -8.60 -19.28 -7.54
C LEU A 53 -8.13 -20.71 -7.85
N PHE A 54 -7.30 -21.28 -6.98
CA PHE A 54 -6.85 -22.67 -7.11
C PHE A 54 -8.03 -23.65 -7.08
N ASN A 55 -8.96 -23.49 -6.15
CA ASN A 55 -10.13 -24.37 -6.05
C ASN A 55 -11.04 -24.26 -7.28
N GLN A 56 -11.26 -23.06 -7.80
CA GLN A 56 -12.03 -22.86 -9.03
C GLN A 56 -11.35 -23.51 -10.25
N MET A 57 -10.04 -23.33 -10.39
CA MET A 57 -9.26 -23.96 -11.46
C MET A 57 -9.36 -25.49 -11.37
N HIS A 58 -9.22 -26.04 -10.17
CA HIS A 58 -9.29 -27.49 -9.94
C HIS A 58 -10.67 -28.07 -10.25
N LEU A 59 -11.76 -27.41 -9.84
CA LEU A 59 -13.12 -27.85 -10.15
C LEU A 59 -13.42 -27.83 -11.65
N ASN A 60 -12.93 -26.81 -12.37
CA ASN A 60 -13.07 -26.71 -13.82
C ASN A 60 -12.25 -27.79 -14.54
N PHE A 61 -11.08 -28.14 -14.00
CA PHE A 61 -10.25 -29.22 -14.54
C PHE A 61 -10.96 -30.58 -14.46
N ILE A 62 -11.55 -30.93 -13.31
CA ILE A 62 -12.27 -32.19 -13.15
C ILE A 62 -13.53 -32.27 -14.04
N ARG A 63 -14.16 -31.13 -14.31
CA ARG A 63 -15.36 -31.05 -15.17
C ARG A 63 -15.06 -31.00 -16.66
N ALA A 64 -13.78 -30.93 -17.07
CA ALA A 64 -13.43 -30.87 -18.47
C ALA A 64 -13.70 -32.23 -19.16
N PRO A 65 -14.23 -32.23 -20.41
CA PRO A 65 -14.51 -33.46 -21.13
C PRO A 65 -13.23 -34.21 -21.49
N MET A 66 -13.29 -35.55 -21.52
CA MET A 66 -12.15 -36.42 -21.86
C MET A 66 -11.43 -35.99 -23.16
N LEU A 67 -12.18 -35.49 -24.15
CA LEU A 67 -11.67 -34.99 -25.44
C LEU A 67 -10.63 -33.86 -25.29
N PHE A 68 -10.74 -33.04 -24.24
CA PHE A 68 -9.80 -31.97 -23.95
C PHE A 68 -8.42 -32.52 -23.54
N PHE A 69 -8.41 -33.66 -22.85
CA PHE A 69 -7.19 -34.32 -22.39
C PHE A 69 -6.48 -35.12 -23.48
N ASP A 70 -7.21 -35.59 -24.51
CA ASP A 70 -6.62 -36.23 -25.68
C ASP A 70 -6.03 -35.21 -26.68
N SER A 71 -6.64 -34.01 -26.78
CA SER A 71 -6.20 -32.97 -27.72
C SER A 71 -5.05 -32.11 -27.20
N THR A 72 -4.80 -32.12 -25.89
CA THR A 72 -3.77 -31.30 -25.24
C THR A 72 -2.96 -32.13 -24.26
N PRO A 73 -1.62 -32.23 -24.40
CA PRO A 73 -0.82 -33.04 -23.49
C PRO A 73 -0.98 -32.52 -22.05
N SER A 74 -1.38 -33.40 -21.13
CA SER A 74 -1.65 -33.11 -19.72
C SER A 74 -0.50 -32.37 -19.03
N GLY A 75 0.75 -32.70 -19.40
CA GLY A 75 1.95 -32.01 -18.89
C GLY A 75 2.02 -30.51 -19.24
N ARG A 76 1.50 -30.10 -20.40
CA ARG A 76 1.47 -28.67 -20.80
C ARG A 76 0.39 -27.90 -20.04
N ILE A 77 -0.75 -28.53 -19.76
CA ILE A 77 -1.81 -27.94 -18.94
C ILE A 77 -1.33 -27.76 -17.50
N LEU A 78 -0.69 -28.78 -16.93
CA LEU A 78 -0.15 -28.72 -15.58
C LEU A 78 0.95 -27.66 -15.44
N ASN A 79 1.87 -27.58 -16.42
CA ASN A 79 2.92 -26.57 -16.40
C ASN A 79 2.33 -25.15 -16.42
N ARG A 80 1.33 -24.90 -17.28
CA ARG A 80 0.65 -23.59 -17.32
C ARG A 80 -0.11 -23.29 -16.04
N ALA A 81 -0.92 -24.22 -15.55
CA ALA A 81 -1.65 -24.05 -14.30
C ALA A 81 -0.71 -23.73 -13.12
N SER A 82 0.43 -24.43 -13.03
CA SER A 82 1.43 -24.20 -11.99
C SER A 82 2.13 -22.84 -12.14
N THR A 83 2.53 -22.46 -13.35
CA THR A 83 3.18 -21.14 -13.58
C THR A 83 2.21 -19.99 -13.37
N ASP A 84 0.97 -20.14 -13.83
CA ASP A 84 -0.06 -19.11 -13.73
C ASP A 84 -0.50 -18.92 -12.26
N GLN A 85 -0.67 -20.02 -11.52
CA GLN A 85 -0.94 -19.97 -10.08
C GLN A 85 0.21 -19.29 -9.32
N SER A 86 1.47 -19.63 -9.64
CA SER A 86 2.62 -18.99 -9.00
C SER A 86 2.71 -17.49 -9.31
N ALA A 87 2.39 -17.08 -10.54
CA ALA A 87 2.34 -15.67 -10.93
C ALA A 87 1.22 -14.91 -10.20
N ILE A 88 0.05 -15.55 -10.01
CA ILE A 88 -1.06 -14.98 -9.23
C ILE A 88 -0.65 -14.78 -7.77
N ASP A 89 -0.07 -15.82 -7.17
CA ASP A 89 0.25 -15.84 -5.74
C ASP A 89 1.34 -14.84 -5.36
N LEU A 90 2.37 -14.68 -6.20
CA LEU A 90 3.52 -13.84 -5.91
C LEU A 90 3.46 -12.49 -6.63
N THR A 91 3.27 -12.50 -7.94
CA THR A 91 3.44 -11.29 -8.77
C THR A 91 2.20 -10.41 -8.73
N ILE A 92 1.03 -10.97 -9.05
CA ILE A 92 -0.22 -10.20 -9.13
C ILE A 92 -0.62 -9.71 -7.73
N SER A 93 -0.50 -10.58 -6.72
CA SER A 93 -0.80 -10.21 -5.34
C SER A 93 0.07 -9.05 -4.84
N ASN A 94 1.39 -9.09 -5.10
CA ASN A 94 2.30 -8.02 -4.71
C ASN A 94 2.04 -6.71 -5.46
N LEU A 95 1.79 -6.78 -6.77
CA LEU A 95 1.46 -5.61 -7.59
C LEU A 95 0.15 -4.95 -7.15
N ALA A 96 -0.91 -5.75 -6.95
CA ALA A 96 -2.21 -5.26 -6.52
C ALA A 96 -2.14 -4.59 -5.13
N TRP A 97 -1.39 -5.20 -4.22
CA TRP A 97 -1.17 -4.64 -2.90
C TRP A 97 -0.33 -3.35 -2.93
N GLY A 98 0.74 -3.34 -3.73
CA GLY A 98 1.58 -2.16 -3.94
C GLY A 98 0.78 -1.00 -4.55
N PHE A 99 -0.03 -1.27 -5.57
CA PHE A 99 -0.90 -0.27 -6.21
C PHE A 99 -1.90 0.32 -5.20
N THR A 100 -2.60 -0.53 -4.46
CA THR A 100 -3.58 -0.10 -3.45
C THR A 100 -2.92 0.74 -2.35
N TYR A 101 -1.72 0.34 -1.91
CA TYR A 101 -0.94 1.09 -0.91
C TYR A 101 -0.59 2.49 -1.41
N ASN A 102 -0.02 2.60 -2.61
CA ASN A 102 0.36 3.89 -3.18
C ASN A 102 -0.86 4.80 -3.38
N LEU A 103 -1.98 4.24 -3.85
CA LEU A 103 -3.22 5.00 -4.04
C LEU A 103 -3.72 5.59 -2.71
N VAL A 104 -3.83 4.77 -1.66
CA VAL A 104 -4.27 5.22 -0.33
C VAL A 104 -3.29 6.24 0.26
N GLN A 105 -1.99 6.04 0.08
CA GLN A 105 -0.97 6.95 0.59
C GLN A 105 -1.03 8.33 -0.08
N VAL A 106 -1.13 8.37 -1.42
CA VAL A 106 -1.26 9.63 -2.17
C VAL A 106 -2.52 10.37 -1.75
N LEU A 107 -3.66 9.69 -1.67
CA LEU A 107 -4.92 10.28 -1.20
C LEU A 107 -4.81 10.80 0.23
N GLY A 108 -4.17 10.05 1.13
CA GLY A 108 -3.95 10.45 2.51
C GLY A 108 -3.07 11.70 2.64
N HIS A 109 -1.95 11.75 1.90
CA HIS A 109 -1.08 12.93 1.86
C HIS A 109 -1.82 14.16 1.34
N VAL A 110 -2.58 14.02 0.24
CA VAL A 110 -3.36 15.13 -0.34
C VAL A 110 -4.42 15.62 0.65
N ALA A 111 -5.10 14.71 1.37
CA ALA A 111 -6.12 15.07 2.35
C ALA A 111 -5.57 15.79 3.60
N VAL A 112 -4.36 15.45 4.04
CA VAL A 112 -3.70 16.16 5.15
C VAL A 112 -3.18 17.53 4.68
N MET A 113 -2.56 17.58 3.51
CA MET A 113 -2.00 18.82 2.97
C MET A 113 -3.08 19.84 2.62
N SER A 114 -4.27 19.40 2.16
CA SER A 114 -5.39 20.29 1.86
C SER A 114 -5.93 21.03 3.09
N GLN A 115 -5.84 20.41 4.29
CA GLN A 115 -6.25 21.05 5.54
C GLN A 115 -5.26 22.13 5.99
N ALA A 116 -3.96 21.94 5.72
CA ALA A 116 -2.92 22.89 6.09
C ALA A 116 -2.80 24.05 5.08
N ALA A 117 -2.95 23.77 3.78
CA ALA A 117 -2.84 24.75 2.72
C ALA A 117 -3.77 24.42 1.54
N TRP A 118 -4.80 25.25 1.34
CA TRP A 118 -5.77 25.07 0.24
C TRP A 118 -5.10 25.20 -1.16
N GLN A 119 -3.98 25.91 -1.25
CA GLN A 119 -3.23 26.16 -2.48
C GLN A 119 -2.64 24.89 -3.12
N VAL A 120 -2.58 23.77 -2.40
CA VAL A 120 -2.08 22.48 -2.91
C VAL A 120 -2.91 21.98 -4.10
N PHE A 121 -4.20 22.29 -4.16
CA PHE A 121 -5.05 21.95 -5.32
C PHE A 121 -4.61 22.64 -6.62
N ILE A 122 -4.07 23.85 -6.53
CA ILE A 122 -3.61 24.62 -7.69
C ILE A 122 -2.40 23.94 -8.33
N VAL A 123 -1.51 23.35 -7.52
CA VAL A 123 -0.33 22.60 -8.01
C VAL A 123 -0.72 21.20 -8.48
N LEU A 124 -1.75 20.60 -7.91
CA LEU A 124 -2.19 19.25 -8.23
C LEU A 124 -2.79 19.15 -9.65
N ILE A 125 -3.53 20.19 -10.08
CA ILE A 125 -4.15 20.26 -11.42
C ILE A 125 -3.12 20.15 -12.58
N PRO A 126 -2.05 20.97 -12.66
CA PRO A 126 -1.07 20.86 -13.73
C PRO A 126 -0.28 19.55 -13.67
N VAL A 127 0.02 19.02 -12.48
CA VAL A 127 0.70 17.72 -12.34
C VAL A 127 -0.16 16.59 -12.92
N MET A 128 -1.46 16.56 -12.58
CA MET A 128 -2.40 15.59 -13.15
C MET A 128 -2.50 15.74 -14.67
N ALA A 129 -2.56 16.96 -15.18
CA ALA A 129 -2.59 17.22 -16.61
C ALA A 129 -1.32 16.71 -17.31
N THR A 130 -0.13 16.96 -16.76
CA THR A 130 1.13 16.45 -17.33
C THR A 130 1.22 14.93 -17.26
N CYS A 131 0.75 14.29 -16.19
CA CYS A 131 0.69 12.83 -16.11
C CYS A 131 -0.20 12.23 -17.20
N ILE A 132 -1.39 12.81 -17.43
CA ILE A 132 -2.30 12.35 -18.49
C ILE A 132 -1.69 12.58 -19.88
N TRP A 133 -0.91 13.65 -20.06
CA TRP A 133 -0.28 13.98 -21.34
C TRP A 133 0.95 13.12 -21.65
N TYR A 134 1.66 12.65 -20.63
CA TYR A 134 2.86 11.82 -20.76
C TYR A 134 2.55 10.31 -20.81
N GLN A 135 1.34 9.92 -20.41
CA GLN A 135 0.83 8.55 -20.46
C GLN A 135 0.23 8.23 -21.83
#